data_AF-A0A2V9A3Z2-F1
#
_entry.id   AF-A0A2V9A3Z2-F1
#
_cell.length_a   1.000
_cell.length_b   1.000
_cell.length_c   1.000
_cell.angle_alpha   90.00
_cell.angle_beta   90.00
_cell.angle_gamma   90.00
#
_symmetry.space_group_name_H-M   'P 1'
#
loop_
_entity.id
_entity.type
_entity.pdbx_description
1 polymer ?
#
loop_
_entity_poly.entity_id
_entity_poly.type
_entity_poly.pdbx_seq_one_letter_code
_entity_poly.pdbx_strand_id
1 'polypeptide(L)'
;MTKIVKKSLSDSRLTAGRKRRLKELSRRPDNEINTSDIPELTERFWQNAVRNPFYRPLKQQLTLRLDADVIAWLRRQGRGYQTRANALLRDAMLGDLNPKRRKDGGKNPRHNGIAQTRRAS
;
A
#
# COMPACT_ATOMS: atom_id res chain seq x y z
N MET A 1 29.25 5.56 -4.66
CA MET A 1 27.90 5.85 -5.18
C MET A 1 27.54 4.79 -6.21
N THR A 2 26.61 3.88 -5.92
CA THR A 2 26.16 2.84 -6.86
C THR A 2 25.05 3.39 -7.75
N LYS A 3 25.25 3.36 -9.08
CA LYS A 3 24.24 3.78 -10.06
C LYS A 3 23.16 2.69 -10.17
N ILE A 4 21.89 3.07 -10.03
CA ILE A 4 20.77 2.17 -10.29
C ILE A 4 20.68 1.94 -11.80
N VAL A 5 20.90 0.70 -12.25
CA VAL A 5 20.73 0.29 -13.64
C VAL A 5 19.30 -0.22 -13.82
N LYS A 6 18.49 0.48 -14.60
CA LYS A 6 17.17 0.02 -15.04
C LYS A 6 17.34 -0.69 -16.39
N LYS A 7 16.97 -1.96 -16.48
CA LYS A 7 16.97 -2.74 -17.72
C LYS A 7 15.53 -3.13 -18.02
N SER A 8 15.00 -2.71 -19.16
CA SER A 8 13.67 -3.13 -19.63
C SER A 8 13.79 -4.32 -20.58
N LEU A 9 12.74 -5.14 -20.71
CA LEU A 9 12.71 -6.24 -21.69
C LEU A 9 12.91 -5.74 -23.13
N SER A 10 12.48 -4.50 -23.41
CA SER A 10 12.71 -3.77 -24.67
C SER A 10 14.18 -3.39 -24.91
N ASP A 11 15.00 -3.19 -23.86
CA ASP A 11 16.42 -2.87 -24.00
C ASP A 11 17.27 -4.09 -24.38
N SER A 12 16.76 -5.29 -24.15
CA SER A 12 17.40 -6.55 -24.50
C SER A 12 17.11 -6.93 -25.96
N ARG A 13 17.84 -6.33 -26.90
CA ARG A 13 17.84 -6.78 -28.31
C ARG A 13 18.27 -8.25 -28.38
N LEU A 14 17.37 -9.13 -28.84
CA LEU A 14 17.66 -10.54 -29.03
C LEU A 14 18.56 -10.72 -30.25
N THR A 15 19.80 -11.17 -30.02
CA THR A 15 20.72 -11.56 -31.10
C THR A 15 20.16 -12.74 -31.90
N ALA A 16 20.56 -12.87 -33.17
CA ALA A 16 20.10 -13.97 -34.03
C ALA A 16 20.38 -15.35 -33.43
N GLY A 17 21.53 -15.54 -32.78
CA GLY A 17 21.87 -16.78 -32.06
C GLY A 17 20.92 -17.06 -30.89
N ARG A 18 20.53 -16.02 -30.13
CA ARG A 18 19.58 -16.17 -29.02
C ARG A 18 18.17 -16.56 -29.51
N LYS A 19 17.73 -15.97 -30.63
CA LYS A 19 16.46 -16.35 -31.29
C LYS A 19 16.46 -17.80 -31.76
N ARG A 20 17.58 -18.28 -32.34
CA ARG A 20 17.72 -19.69 -32.75
C ARG A 20 17.62 -20.64 -31.56
N ARG A 21 18.33 -20.35 -30.47
CA ARG A 21 18.27 -21.14 -29.23
C ARG A 21 16.87 -21.17 -28.61
N LEU A 22 16.17 -20.04 -28.59
CA LEU A 22 14.76 -19.98 -28.14
C LEU A 22 13.84 -20.86 -28.99
N LYS A 23 14.01 -20.82 -30.32
CA LYS A 23 13.23 -21.65 -31.26
C LYS A 23 13.53 -23.14 -31.13
N GLU A 24 14.74 -23.49 -30.70
CA GLU A 24 15.12 -24.87 -30.39
C GLU A 24 14.49 -25.33 -29.08
N LEU A 25 14.59 -24.52 -28.01
CA LEU A 25 13.97 -24.81 -26.71
C LEU A 25 12.45 -24.92 -26.80
N SER A 26 11.79 -24.08 -27.61
CA SER A 26 10.33 -24.14 -27.78
C SER A 26 9.84 -25.38 -28.52
N ARG A 27 10.73 -26.16 -29.13
CA ARG A 27 10.39 -27.42 -29.82
C ARG A 27 10.63 -28.65 -28.95
N ARG A 28 11.28 -28.51 -27.79
CA ARG A 28 11.46 -29.62 -26.86
C ARG A 28 10.11 -29.97 -26.23
N PRO A 29 9.80 -31.26 -26.07
CA PRO A 29 8.58 -31.69 -25.38
C PRO A 29 8.69 -31.42 -23.87
N ASP A 30 7.56 -31.12 -23.24
CA ASP A 30 7.49 -30.80 -21.81
C ASP A 30 8.01 -31.94 -20.92
N ASN A 31 7.92 -33.18 -21.40
CA ASN A 31 8.37 -34.39 -20.68
C ASN A 31 9.90 -34.45 -20.46
N GLU A 32 10.67 -33.68 -21.24
CA GLU A 32 12.12 -33.52 -21.04
C GLU A 32 12.48 -32.48 -19.98
N ILE A 33 11.50 -31.73 -19.46
CA ILE A 33 11.70 -30.71 -18.43
C ILE A 33 11.83 -31.42 -17.07
N ASN A 34 13.05 -31.44 -16.54
CA ASN A 34 13.30 -31.92 -15.19
C ASN A 34 12.81 -30.89 -14.15
N THR A 35 11.85 -31.29 -13.31
CA THR A 35 11.29 -30.49 -12.21
C THR A 35 11.61 -31.07 -10.82
N SER A 36 12.55 -32.03 -10.74
CA SER A 36 12.83 -32.76 -9.49
C SER A 36 13.25 -31.88 -8.31
N ASP A 37 13.80 -30.70 -8.59
CA ASP A 37 14.22 -29.69 -7.60
C ASP A 37 13.10 -28.73 -7.16
N ILE A 38 11.95 -28.74 -7.84
CA ILE A 38 10.85 -27.81 -7.62
C ILE A 38 9.57 -28.60 -7.31
N PRO A 39 9.30 -28.92 -6.03
CA PRO A 39 8.10 -29.63 -5.66
C PRO A 39 6.84 -28.81 -5.98
N GLU A 40 5.73 -29.49 -6.28
CA GLU A 40 4.46 -28.82 -6.56
C GLU A 40 3.96 -28.00 -5.35
N LEU A 41 3.49 -26.79 -5.63
CA LEU A 41 2.95 -25.87 -4.62
C LEU A 41 1.55 -26.33 -4.19
N THR A 42 1.50 -27.15 -3.14
CA THR A 42 0.24 -27.68 -2.60
C THR A 42 -0.60 -26.61 -1.87
N GLU A 43 -1.89 -26.89 -1.67
CA GLU A 43 -2.79 -26.03 -0.89
C GLU A 43 -2.25 -25.74 0.53
N ARG A 44 -1.53 -26.69 1.14
CA ARG A 44 -0.88 -26.53 2.45
C ARG A 44 0.21 -25.45 2.45
N PHE A 45 0.91 -25.27 1.33
CA PHE A 45 1.88 -24.19 1.16
C PHE A 45 1.15 -22.84 1.14
N TRP A 46 0.05 -22.73 0.38
CA TRP A 46 -0.72 -21.49 0.27
C TRP A 46 -1.43 -21.09 1.57
N GLN A 47 -1.90 -22.06 2.36
CA GLN A 47 -2.49 -21.81 3.67
C GLN A 47 -1.54 -21.10 4.64
N ASN A 48 -0.24 -21.36 4.53
CA ASN A 48 0.80 -20.77 5.39
C ASN A 48 1.60 -19.67 4.68
N ALA A 49 1.25 -19.34 3.43
CA ALA A 49 1.98 -18.36 2.65
C ALA A 49 1.74 -16.95 3.21
N VAL A 50 2.80 -16.31 3.70
CA VAL A 50 2.74 -14.91 4.13
C VAL A 50 2.71 -14.02 2.90
N ARG A 51 1.63 -13.25 2.73
CA ARG A 51 1.56 -12.23 1.68
C ARG A 51 2.75 -11.28 1.82
N ASN A 52 3.48 -11.11 0.71
CA ASN A 52 4.70 -10.33 0.58
C ASN A 52 4.91 -9.27 1.69
N PRO A 53 5.78 -9.51 2.68
CA PRO A 53 6.01 -8.58 3.79
C PRO A 53 6.60 -7.25 3.34
N PHE A 54 7.09 -7.17 2.08
CA PHE A 54 7.68 -5.98 1.50
C PHE A 54 6.68 -5.04 0.83
N TYR A 55 5.37 -5.31 0.90
CA TYR A 55 4.37 -4.34 0.44
C TYR A 55 4.42 -3.08 1.31
N ARG A 56 5.04 -2.03 0.78
CA ARG A 56 5.06 -0.70 1.38
C ARG A 56 4.15 0.21 0.55
N PRO A 57 3.05 0.74 1.14
CA PRO A 57 2.25 1.76 0.48
C PRO A 57 3.14 2.92 0.03
N LEU A 58 3.03 3.33 -1.23
CA LEU A 58 3.75 4.47 -1.76
C LEU A 58 3.24 5.72 -1.05
N LYS A 59 4.11 6.38 -0.27
CA LYS A 59 3.77 7.66 0.37
C LYS A 59 3.80 8.73 -0.71
N GLN A 60 2.69 9.41 -0.91
CA GLN A 60 2.62 10.59 -1.77
C GLN A 60 2.90 11.84 -0.92
N GLN A 61 3.81 12.69 -1.38
CA GLN A 61 4.10 13.97 -0.72
C GLN A 61 3.00 14.97 -1.08
N LEU A 62 2.24 15.40 -0.07
CA LEU A 62 1.21 16.43 -0.16
C LEU A 62 1.58 17.61 0.75
N THR A 63 1.36 18.84 0.29
CA THR A 63 1.43 20.03 1.13
C THR A 63 0.07 20.28 1.77
N LEU A 64 -0.10 19.87 3.02
CA LEU A 64 -1.31 20.09 3.84
C LEU A 64 -0.99 21.04 5.00
N ARG A 65 -1.94 21.93 5.31
CA ARG A 65 -1.90 22.75 6.52
C ARG A 65 -2.70 22.06 7.62
N LEU A 66 -2.11 21.95 8.81
CA LEU A 66 -2.75 21.42 10.01
C LEU A 66 -2.70 22.51 11.09
N ASP A 67 -3.67 22.51 12.00
CA ASP A 67 -3.72 23.45 13.10
C ASP A 67 -2.50 23.30 14.04
N ALA A 68 -2.11 24.42 14.66
CA ALA A 68 -0.89 24.50 15.46
C ALA A 68 -0.95 23.59 16.71
N ASP A 69 -2.12 23.47 17.33
CA ASP A 69 -2.40 22.62 18.47
C ASP A 69 -2.33 21.12 18.10
N VAL A 70 -2.86 20.73 16.94
CA VAL A 70 -2.75 19.37 16.41
C VAL A 70 -1.29 18.99 16.17
N ILE A 71 -0.50 19.91 15.58
CA ILE A 71 0.94 19.70 15.39
C ILE A 71 1.65 19.58 16.75
N ALA A 72 1.33 20.44 17.72
CA ALA A 72 1.91 20.40 19.04
C ALA A 72 1.60 19.06 19.76
N TRP A 73 0.35 18.61 19.70
CA TRP A 73 -0.08 17.32 20.25
C TRP A 73 0.65 16.15 19.60
N LEU A 74 0.74 16.12 18.26
CA LEU A 74 1.44 15.06 17.53
C LEU A 74 2.94 15.02 17.88
N ARG A 75 3.55 16.18 18.15
CA ARG A 75 4.97 16.31 18.52
C ARG A 75 5.26 15.98 19.98
N ARG A 76 4.25 15.93 20.87
CA ARG A 76 4.43 15.62 22.30
C ARG A 76 5.18 14.31 22.56
N GLN A 77 5.05 13.32 21.66
CA GLN A 77 5.74 12.02 21.74
C GLN A 77 7.11 12.00 21.02
N GLY A 78 7.69 13.16 20.72
CA GLY A 78 9.02 13.28 20.11
C GLY A 78 9.05 13.01 18.61
N ARG A 79 10.19 12.49 18.11
CA ARG A 79 10.43 12.26 16.68
C ARG A 79 9.38 11.32 16.05
N GLY A 80 9.13 11.47 14.76
CA GLY A 80 8.22 10.58 14.01
C GLY A 80 6.74 11.01 13.96
N TYR A 81 6.42 12.28 14.28
CA TYR A 81 5.04 12.78 14.26
C TYR A 81 4.34 12.61 12.89
N GLN A 82 5.06 12.72 11.77
CA GLN A 82 4.52 12.49 10.42
C GLN A 82 4.06 11.03 10.22
N THR A 83 4.82 10.07 10.75
CA THR A 83 4.46 8.65 10.69
C THR A 83 3.22 8.37 11.54
N ARG A 84 3.12 8.98 12.73
CA ARG A 84 1.94 8.89 13.60
C ARG A 84 0.70 9.52 12.95
N ALA A 85 0.85 10.70 12.35
CA ALA A 85 -0.23 11.37 11.62
C ALA A 85 -0.77 10.46 10.51
N ASN A 86 0.11 9.87 9.70
CA ASN A 86 -0.30 8.94 8.64
C ASN A 86 -0.95 7.65 9.18
N ALA A 87 -0.52 7.16 10.34
CA ALA A 87 -1.16 6.01 11.00
C ALA A 87 -2.58 6.34 11.47
N LEU A 88 -2.78 7.52 12.08
CA LEU A 88 -4.09 7.99 12.53
C LEU A 88 -5.06 8.19 11.36
N LEU A 89 -4.59 8.80 10.26
CA LEU A 89 -5.38 8.95 9.04
C LEU A 89 -5.77 7.60 8.44
N ARG A 90 -4.87 6.62 8.46
CA ARG A 90 -5.17 5.26 7.98
C ARG A 90 -6.23 4.58 8.85
N ASP A 91 -6.14 4.71 10.18
CA ASP A 91 -7.12 4.13 11.09
C ASP A 91 -8.52 4.73 10.88
N ALA A 92 -8.59 6.07 10.78
CA ALA A 92 -9.83 6.78 10.47
C ALA A 92 -10.42 6.35 9.12
N MET A 93 -9.58 6.24 8.07
CA MET A 93 -10.00 5.78 6.74
C MET A 93 -10.53 4.34 6.77
N LEU A 94 -9.82 3.41 7.43
CA LEU A 94 -10.26 2.02 7.54
C LEU A 94 -11.56 1.89 8.34
N GLY A 95 -11.72 2.71 9.38
CA GLY A 95 -12.97 2.80 10.15
C GLY A 95 -14.15 3.27 9.30
N ASP A 96 -13.94 4.28 8.45
CA ASP A 96 -14.95 4.83 7.54
C ASP A 96 -15.33 3.86 6.42
N LEU A 97 -14.37 3.11 5.90
CA LEU A 97 -14.59 2.09 4.85
C LEU A 97 -15.29 0.84 5.37
N ASN A 98 -15.39 0.63 6.69
CA ASN A 98 -16.05 -0.53 7.26
C ASN A 98 -17.58 -0.30 7.39
N PRO A 99 -18.43 -0.96 6.56
CA PRO A 99 -19.87 -0.70 6.52
C PRO A 99 -20.60 -1.11 7.81
N LYS A 100 -20.03 -2.01 8.64
CA LYS A 100 -20.61 -2.36 9.95
C LYS A 100 -20.65 -1.17 10.91
N ARG A 101 -19.58 -0.36 10.97
CA ARG A 101 -19.51 0.83 11.84
C ARG A 101 -20.48 1.95 11.43
N ARG A 102 -20.83 2.04 10.14
CA ARG A 102 -21.77 3.06 9.65
C ARG A 102 -23.21 2.83 10.11
N LYS A 103 -23.59 1.57 10.33
CA LYS A 103 -24.95 1.22 10.77
C LYS A 103 -25.18 1.51 12.26
N ASP A 104 -24.13 1.44 13.07
CA ASP A 104 -24.20 1.64 14.53
C ASP A 104 -24.03 3.12 14.95
N GLY A 105 -23.46 3.97 14.10
CA GLY A 105 -23.16 5.38 14.39
C GLY A 105 -24.26 6.41 14.06
N GLY A 106 -25.44 5.98 13.60
CA GLY A 106 -26.53 6.83 13.11
C GLY A 106 -27.30 7.64 14.15
N LYS A 107 -26.78 7.80 15.38
CA LYS A 107 -27.35 8.68 16.40
C LYS A 107 -26.25 9.55 17.00
N ASN A 108 -25.94 10.67 16.36
CA ASN A 108 -25.42 11.81 17.12
C ASN A 108 -26.23 13.06 16.80
N PRO A 109 -27.07 13.54 17.73
CA PRO A 109 -27.62 14.89 17.65
C PRO A 109 -26.52 15.89 18.02
N ARG A 110 -26.71 17.17 17.68
CA ARG A 110 -25.97 18.36 18.13
C ARG A 110 -24.99 18.98 17.13
N HIS A 111 -25.54 19.88 16.29
CA HIS A 111 -25.15 21.27 16.43
C HIS A 111 -26.42 22.11 16.51
N ASN A 112 -26.78 22.48 17.74
CA ASN A 112 -27.92 23.36 18.02
C ASN A 112 -27.48 24.80 17.74
N GLY A 113 -28.37 25.57 17.11
CA GLY A 113 -28.11 26.93 16.66
C GLY A 113 -27.54 27.84 17.75
N ILE A 114 -26.48 28.56 17.39
CA ILE A 114 -26.02 29.74 18.12
C ILE A 114 -27.09 30.82 17.93
N ALA A 115 -27.97 30.94 18.92
CA ALA A 115 -28.93 32.03 19.03
C ALA A 115 -28.17 33.35 19.18
N GLN A 116 -28.32 34.22 18.20
CA GLN A 116 -27.95 35.63 18.29
C GLN A 116 -28.79 36.26 19.40
N THR A 117 -28.18 36.48 20.58
CA THR A 117 -28.78 37.34 21.58
C THR A 117 -28.42 38.78 21.23
N ARG A 118 -29.39 39.48 20.63
CA ARG A 118 -29.41 40.93 20.58
C ARG A 118 -29.39 41.46 22.01
N ARG A 119 -28.46 42.36 22.34
CA ARG A 119 -28.64 43.32 23.43
C ARG A 119 -28.74 44.70 22.81
N ALA A 120 -29.88 45.32 23.08
CA ALA A 120 -30.14 46.73 22.86
C ALA A 120 -29.51 47.54 24.00
N SER A 121 -29.02 48.73 23.63
CA SER A 121 -28.99 50.03 24.34
C SER A 121 -27.68 50.75 24.04
#